data_AF-A0A969DP63-F1
#
_entry.id   AF-A0A969DP63-F1
#
_cell.length_a   1.000
_cell.length_b   1.000
_cell.length_c   1.000
_cell.angle_alpha   90.00
_cell.angle_beta   90.00
_cell.angle_gamma   90.00
#
_symmetry.space_group_name_H-M   'P 1'
#
loop_
_entity.id
_entity.type
_entity.pdbx_description
1 polymer ?
#
loop_
_entity_poly.entity_id
_entity_poly.type
_entity_poly.pdbx_seq_one_letter_code
_entity_poly.pdbx_strand_id
1 'polypeptide(L)' 'MINELTPEQEALLPVYRDKWMAIGLSTEPCDRSAAESAARAAYEVAGLEPPKQFVWFDRYP' A
#
# COMPACT_ATOMS: atom_id res chain seq x y z
N MET A 1 9.77 24.26 2.67
CA MET A 1 10.59 23.21 3.30
C MET A 1 10.07 23.04 4.72
N ILE A 2 9.80 21.81 5.16
CA ILE A 2 9.42 21.52 6.55
C ILE A 2 10.72 21.11 7.28
N ASN A 3 11.08 21.84 8.34
CA ASN A 3 12.32 21.60 9.08
C ASN A 3 12.08 20.89 10.43
N GLU A 4 10.88 21.03 10.99
CA GLU A 4 10.49 20.47 12.28
C GLU A 4 9.03 19.98 12.19
N LEU A 5 8.71 18.92 12.93
CA LEU A 5 7.35 18.43 13.08
C LEU A 5 6.67 19.14 14.25
N THR A 6 5.37 19.37 14.16
CA THR A 6 4.62 19.84 15.34
C THR A 6 4.48 18.69 16.35
N PRO A 7 4.30 18.98 17.65
CA PRO A 7 4.08 17.95 18.66
C PRO A 7 2.94 16.99 18.30
N GLU A 8 1.89 17.48 17.64
CA GLU A 8 0.76 16.68 17.18
C GLU A 8 1.16 15.72 16.05
N GLN A 9 2.04 16.16 15.14
CA GLN A 9 2.56 15.31 14.06
C GLN A 9 3.51 14.24 14.60
N GLU A 10 4.39 14.60 15.54
CA GLU A 10 5.29 13.63 16.19
C GLU A 10 4.52 12.56 16.97
N ALA A 11 3.45 12.96 17.66
CA ALA A 11 2.57 12.04 18.38
C ALA A 11 1.91 10.98 17.46
N LEU A 12 1.76 11.27 16.16
CA LEU A 12 1.21 10.32 15.18
C LEU A 12 2.25 9.32 14.63
N LEU A 13 3.55 9.58 14.79
CA LEU A 13 4.61 8.68 14.33
C LEU A 13 4.45 7.23 14.85
N PRO A 14 4.25 6.97 16.16
CA PRO A 14 4.04 5.60 16.63
C PRO A 14 2.78 4.96 16.04
N VAL A 15 1.71 5.74 15.85
CA VAL A 15 0.45 5.24 15.25
C VAL A 15 0.68 4.76 13.82
N TYR A 16 1.37 5.56 13.01
CA TYR A 16 1.68 5.17 11.63
C TYR A 16 2.69 4.03 11.57
N ARG A 17 3.72 4.04 12.43
CA ARG A 17 4.68 2.94 12.54
C ARG A 17 3.95 1.62 12.80
N ASP A 18 3.10 1.57 13.81
CA ASP A 18 2.42 0.34 14.22
C ASP A 18 1.42 -0.10 13.15
N LYS A 19 0.69 0.84 12.53
CA LYS A 19 -0.20 0.55 11.40
C LYS A 19 0.54 -0.10 10.23
N TRP A 20 1.62 0.52 9.76
CA TRP A 20 2.34 0.03 8.58
C TRP A 20 3.11 -1.25 8.88
N MET A 21 3.60 -1.42 10.11
CA MET A 21 4.23 -2.66 10.54
C MET A 21 3.22 -3.82 10.58
N ALA A 22 2.02 -3.60 11.12
CA ALA A 22 0.96 -4.61 11.11
C ALA A 22 0.54 -5.01 9.68
N ILE A 23 0.40 -4.03 8.77
CA ILE A 23 0.08 -4.30 7.36
C ILE A 23 1.21 -5.06 6.67
N GLY A 24 2.46 -4.61 6.82
CA GLY A 24 3.61 -5.19 6.13
C GLY A 24 4.01 -6.58 6.62
N LEU A 25 3.65 -6.94 7.85
CA LEU A 25 3.88 -8.26 8.43
C LEU A 25 2.70 -9.22 8.27
N SER A 26 1.56 -8.76 7.74
CA SER A 26 0.38 -9.58 7.56
C SER A 26 0.60 -10.66 6.50
N THR A 27 0.18 -11.89 6.80
CA THR A 27 0.12 -13.01 5.87
C THR A 27 -1.32 -13.37 5.49
N GLU A 28 -2.29 -12.54 5.89
CA GLU A 28 -3.69 -12.72 5.52
C GLU A 28 -3.89 -12.56 4.00
N PRO A 29 -4.96 -13.14 3.43
CA PRO A 29 -5.26 -12.98 2.02
C PRO A 29 -5.33 -11.49 1.61
N CYS A 30 -4.67 -11.16 0.50
CA CYS A 30 -4.68 -9.82 -0.07
C CYS A 30 -6.05 -9.48 -0.67
N ASP A 31 -6.50 -8.22 -0.50
CA ASP A 31 -7.61 -7.67 -1.26
C ASP A 31 -7.18 -7.46 -2.73
N ARG A 32 -7.59 -8.41 -3.59
CA ARG A 32 -7.22 -8.41 -5.01
C ARG A 32 -7.72 -7.18 -5.73
N SER A 33 -8.95 -6.74 -5.46
CA SER A 33 -9.56 -5.61 -6.17
C SER A 33 -8.79 -4.32 -5.86
N ALA A 34 -8.45 -4.11 -4.59
CA ALA A 34 -7.66 -2.96 -4.16
C ALA A 34 -6.23 -3.02 -4.76
N ALA A 35 -5.59 -4.19 -4.75
CA ALA A 35 -4.25 -4.37 -5.30
C ALA A 35 -4.19 -4.11 -6.82
N GLU A 36 -5.15 -4.64 -7.58
CA GLU A 36 -5.24 -4.42 -9.03
C GLU A 36 -5.48 -2.94 -9.37
N SER A 37 -6.37 -2.29 -8.63
CA SER A 37 -6.65 -0.85 -8.81
C SER A 37 -5.41 0.01 -8.52
N ALA A 38 -4.69 -0.29 -7.43
CA ALA A 38 -3.44 0.41 -7.09
C ALA A 38 -2.33 0.17 -8.13
N ALA A 39 -2.21 -1.06 -8.64
CA ALA A 39 -1.25 -1.37 -9.69
C ALA A 39 -1.55 -0.60 -10.99
N ARG A 40 -2.82 -0.50 -11.40
CA ARG A 40 -3.22 0.31 -12.56
C ARG A 40 -2.87 1.79 -12.36
N ALA A 41 -3.23 2.35 -11.21
CA ALA A 41 -2.92 3.75 -10.88
C ALA A 41 -1.41 4.04 -10.91
N ALA A 42 -0.57 3.11 -10.43
CA ALA A 42 0.88 3.26 -10.48
C ALA A 42 1.42 3.35 -11.92
N TYR A 43 0.87 2.56 -12.85
CA TYR A 43 1.22 2.64 -14.27
C TYR A 43 0.76 3.95 -14.90
N GLU A 44 -0.46 4.40 -14.60
CA GLU A 44 -1.00 5.67 -15.10
C GLU A 44 -0.14 6.86 -14.65
N VAL A 45 0.26 6.90 -13.38
CA VAL A 45 1.18 7.94 -12.85
C VAL A 45 2.55 7.88 -13.53
N ALA A 46 3.01 6.69 -13.91
CA ALA A 46 4.24 6.51 -14.67
C ALA A 46 4.09 6.84 -16.17
N GLY A 47 2.89 7.18 -16.66
CA GLY A 47 2.61 7.43 -18.07
C GLY A 47 2.66 6.17 -18.94
N LEU A 48 2.45 5.00 -18.33
CA LEU A 48 2.46 3.70 -18.99
C LEU A 48 1.04 3.14 -19.13
N GLU A 49 0.83 2.26 -20.12
CA GLU A 49 -0.44 1.53 -20.24
C GLU A 49 -0.62 0.54 -19.08
N PRO A 50 -1.76 0.55 -18.37
CA PRO A 50 -2.00 -0.38 -17.29
C PRO A 50 -2.10 -1.85 -17.74
N PRO A 51 -1.71 -2.81 -16.88
CA PRO A 51 -1.80 -4.24 -17.18
C PRO A 51 -3.25 -4.67 -17.42
N LYS A 52 -3.48 -5.49 -18.46
CA LYS A 52 -4.82 -6.00 -18.81
C LYS A 52 -5.19 -7.28 -18.06
N GLN A 53 -4.21 -7.99 -17.53
CA GLN A 53 -4.36 -9.28 -16.87
C GLN A 53 -3.59 -9.27 -15.55
N PHE A 54 -4.18 -9.86 -14.53
CA PHE A 54 -3.55 -10.12 -13.23
C PHE A 54 -3.63 -11.62 -12.95
N VAL A 55 -2.48 -12.22 -12.61
CA VAL A 55 -2.38 -13.64 -12.29
C VAL A 55 -2.07 -13.77 -10.80
N TRP A 56 -2.98 -14.39 -10.06
CA TRP A 56 -2.85 -14.61 -8.63
C TRP A 56 -2.38 -16.05 -8.36
N PHE A 57 -1.32 -16.18 -7.57
CA PHE A 57 -0.78 -17.47 -7.15
C PHE A 57 -1.11 -17.71 -5.69
N ASP A 58 -2.40 -17.83 -5.39
CA ASP A 58 -2.86 -18.32 -4.10
C ASP A 58 -2.77 -19.85 -4.03
N ARG A 59 -2.69 -20.39 -2.81
CA ARG A 59 -2.98 -21.82 -2.65
C ARG A 59 -4.46 -22.03 -2.97
N TYR A 60 -4.73 -22.94 -3.91
CA TYR A 60 -6.05 -23.54 -4.15
C TYR A 60 -6.64 -24.03 -2.81
N PRO A 61 -7.97 -24.01 -2.60
CA PRO A 61 -8.61 -24.48 -1.36
C PRO A 61 -8.13 -25.85 -0.89
#